data_AF-A0A662H997-F1
#
_entry.id   AF-A0A662H997-F1
#
_cell.length_a   1.000
_cell.length_b   1.000
_cell.length_c   1.000
_cell.angle_alpha   90.00
_cell.angle_beta   90.00
_cell.angle_gamma   90.00
#
_symmetry.space_group_name_H-M   'P 1'
#
loop_
_entity.id
_entity.type
_entity.pdbx_description
1 polymer ?
#
loop_
_entity_poly.entity_id
_entity_poly.type
_entity_poly.pdbx_seq_one_letter_code
_entity_poly.pdbx_strand_id
1 'polypeptide(L)'
;MKKAYEENGKICWRLLIKSDPVNLIKLYSRIGYEYNSKRRKLALAAIVYLKLKLKITKERRVLRRLIKEQYKKGIPVAILAEVYNNRVNQRFVERSVYENVEYARIPEDSLTFEEFLEKNVNGEIVYDEIDEIKIKKYNGKVYDITVNDENHNFIANNFIVSNCGVRVLRTNLMYDDVRPVLKKLIDTLFRYIPSGLGSTGKLRLSISELEKVLAEGADWAIDHGYGWPEDREHIEENGHMTTADPDRVSHRAKTRGRNQLGTLGSGNHFLEIQVVDKIFNREAAKLMGIYEEGQVMVMIHTGSRGLGHQVCSDYLKQMEIAARRYRVPLPDRELVSVPVTSREAEEYFAAMSAAANFAWANRQIIMHWTRQAFEHVLRKSADDLDMHLIYDVAHNIAKLEEHKVNDKRVKVYVHRKGATRAFPAWHPAIPKDYRSIGQPVIIPGSMGTASYILIGQPTAMDITFGSTAHGAGRLRSRAEAVRTFRASRIIRDLEAKGIIVRADSMRVVAEEAPNAYKDVDRVAKVSHDVGIATLVVRLKPIGVTKG
;
A
#
# COMPACT_ATOMS: atom_id res chain seq x y z
N MET A 1 -36.10 38.25 18.41
CA MET A 1 -37.50 38.00 17.99
C MET A 1 -38.07 39.30 17.45
N LYS A 2 -38.94 39.24 16.44
CA LYS A 2 -39.65 40.41 15.90
C LYS A 2 -41.15 40.11 15.92
N LYS A 3 -41.99 41.07 16.31
CA LYS A 3 -43.46 40.92 16.23
C LYS A 3 -43.82 40.68 14.75
N ALA A 4 -44.46 39.55 14.46
CA ALA A 4 -44.77 39.14 13.09
C ALA A 4 -46.04 39.84 12.61
N TYR A 5 -47.11 39.71 13.40
CA TYR A 5 -48.40 40.39 13.27
C TYR A 5 -49.23 40.12 14.53
N GLU A 6 -50.34 40.84 14.69
CA GLU A 6 -51.32 40.65 15.77
C GLU A 6 -52.70 40.50 15.13
N GLU A 7 -53.41 39.45 15.49
CA GLU A 7 -54.73 39.12 14.94
C GLU A 7 -55.59 38.50 16.04
N ASN A 8 -56.82 39.00 16.21
CA ASN A 8 -57.80 38.54 17.22
C ASN A 8 -57.23 38.41 18.65
N GLY A 9 -56.46 39.41 19.11
CA GLY A 9 -55.89 39.46 20.46
C GLY A 9 -54.73 38.49 20.71
N LYS A 10 -54.24 37.78 19.68
CA LYS A 10 -53.06 36.93 19.76
C LYS A 10 -51.86 37.62 19.12
N ILE A 11 -50.80 37.83 19.90
CA ILE A 11 -49.54 38.38 19.42
C ILE A 11 -48.64 37.24 18.95
N CYS A 12 -48.40 37.17 17.63
CA CYS A 12 -47.49 36.20 17.04
C CYS A 12 -46.07 36.77 16.95
N TRP A 13 -45.11 36.10 17.61
CA TRP A 13 -43.70 36.44 17.54
C TRP A 13 -42.98 35.57 16.51
N ARG A 14 -42.22 36.18 15.60
CA ARG A 14 -41.32 35.45 14.70
C ARG A 14 -39.93 35.36 15.34
N LEU A 15 -39.48 34.14 15.59
CA LEU A 15 -38.10 33.85 15.92
C LEU A 15 -37.28 33.83 14.62
N LEU A 16 -36.44 34.83 14.43
CA LEU A 16 -35.46 34.87 13.34
C LEU A 16 -34.14 34.35 13.88
N ILE A 17 -33.71 33.19 13.40
CA ILE A 17 -32.39 32.64 13.70
C ILE A 17 -31.45 33.09 12.60
N LYS A 18 -30.34 33.73 13.00
CA LYS A 18 -29.29 34.10 12.07
C LYS A 18 -28.72 32.83 11.44
N SER A 19 -28.79 32.71 10.12
CA SER A 19 -28.46 31.50 9.36
C SER A 19 -26.96 31.29 9.14
N ASP A 20 -26.10 31.81 10.01
CA ASP A 20 -24.66 31.55 9.92
C ASP A 20 -24.29 30.18 10.51
N PRO A 21 -23.18 29.55 10.05
CA PRO A 21 -22.82 28.21 10.48
C PRO A 21 -22.66 28.05 12.00
N VAL A 22 -22.19 29.09 12.70
CA VAL A 22 -21.98 29.02 14.16
C VAL A 22 -23.32 28.95 14.89
N ASN A 23 -24.29 29.77 14.48
CA ASN A 23 -25.63 29.76 15.06
C ASN A 23 -26.42 28.50 14.70
N LEU A 24 -26.29 28.00 13.47
CA LEU A 24 -26.92 26.74 13.05
C LEU A 24 -26.34 25.53 13.78
N ILE A 25 -25.01 25.47 13.98
CA ILE A 25 -24.39 24.44 14.81
C ILE A 25 -24.97 24.47 16.22
N LYS A 26 -25.03 25.66 16.85
CA LYS A 26 -25.61 25.81 18.20
C LYS A 26 -27.07 25.39 18.27
N LEU A 27 -27.85 25.70 17.22
CA LEU A 27 -29.25 25.32 17.13
C LEU A 27 -29.40 23.79 17.11
N TYR A 28 -28.72 23.14 16.17
CA TYR A 28 -28.82 21.69 15.99
C TYR A 28 -28.20 20.91 17.15
N SER A 29 -27.13 21.43 17.75
CA SER A 29 -26.46 20.80 18.90
C SER A 29 -27.27 20.88 20.18
N ARG A 30 -28.10 21.94 20.35
CA ARG A 30 -28.89 22.15 21.57
C ARG A 30 -30.30 21.57 21.51
N ILE A 31 -30.95 21.60 20.35
CA ILE A 31 -32.30 21.04 20.21
C ILE A 31 -32.23 19.51 20.28
N GLY A 32 -31.19 18.89 19.72
CA GLY A 32 -30.91 17.45 19.79
C GLY A 32 -31.90 16.54 19.05
N TYR A 33 -33.15 16.97 18.87
CA TYR A 33 -34.26 16.22 18.27
C TYR A 33 -34.39 14.79 18.82
N GLU A 34 -34.12 14.58 20.12
CA GLU A 34 -34.11 13.24 20.73
C GLU A 34 -35.44 12.52 20.56
N TYR A 35 -36.54 13.27 20.54
CA TYR A 35 -37.90 12.78 20.28
C TYR A 35 -38.13 12.26 18.85
N ASN A 36 -37.19 12.42 17.92
CA ASN A 36 -37.31 11.98 16.53
C ASN A 36 -35.96 11.54 15.94
N SER A 37 -35.76 10.23 15.79
CA SER A 37 -34.52 9.63 15.30
C SER A 37 -34.04 10.17 13.94
N LYS A 38 -34.97 10.38 12.99
CA LYS A 38 -34.65 10.92 11.66
C LYS A 38 -34.16 12.36 11.74
N ARG A 39 -34.84 13.21 12.51
CA ARG A 39 -34.44 14.62 12.71
C ARG A 39 -33.14 14.72 13.49
N ARG A 40 -32.94 13.88 14.51
CA ARG A 40 -31.68 13.76 15.26
C ARG A 40 -30.52 13.47 14.31
N LYS A 41 -30.65 12.44 13.47
CA LYS A 41 -29.63 12.07 12.48
C LYS A 41 -29.31 13.22 11.51
N LEU A 42 -30.34 13.89 10.97
CA LEU A 42 -30.13 15.03 10.07
C LEU A 42 -29.48 16.22 10.76
N ALA A 43 -29.84 16.51 12.02
CA ALA A 43 -29.23 17.56 12.81
C ALA A 43 -27.75 17.29 13.10
N LEU A 44 -27.41 16.05 13.46
CA LEU A 44 -26.03 15.61 13.68
C LEU A 44 -25.20 15.71 12.39
N ALA A 45 -25.77 15.27 11.26
CA ALA A 45 -25.14 15.42 9.96
C ALA A 45 -24.90 16.89 9.60
N ALA A 46 -25.90 17.74 9.86
CA ALA A 46 -25.80 19.17 9.62
C ALA A 46 -24.68 19.81 10.46
N ILE A 47 -24.51 19.40 11.72
CA ILE A 47 -23.41 19.87 12.58
C ILE A 47 -22.06 19.52 11.96
N VAL A 48 -21.85 18.25 11.58
CA VAL A 48 -20.58 17.79 10.98
C VAL A 48 -20.32 18.53 9.67
N TYR A 49 -21.34 18.65 8.81
CA TYR A 49 -21.26 19.36 7.55
C TYR A 49 -20.89 20.84 7.72
N LEU A 50 -21.53 21.53 8.68
CA LEU A 50 -21.24 22.92 8.98
C LEU A 50 -19.84 23.09 9.60
N LYS A 51 -19.39 22.18 10.47
CA LYS A 51 -18.03 22.17 11.02
C LYS A 51 -16.98 21.96 9.91
N LEU A 52 -17.25 21.07 8.94
CA LEU A 52 -16.40 20.87 7.77
C LEU A 52 -16.29 22.15 6.94
N LYS A 53 -17.42 22.82 6.66
CA LYS A 53 -17.46 24.11 5.96
C LYS A 53 -16.67 25.21 6.69
N LEU A 54 -16.77 25.26 8.01
CA LEU A 54 -15.98 26.18 8.84
C LEU A 54 -14.49 25.86 8.77
N LYS A 55 -14.10 24.59 8.79
CA LYS A 55 -12.70 24.15 8.63
C LYS A 55 -12.13 24.56 7.28
N ILE A 56 -12.82 24.29 6.18
CA ILE A 56 -12.43 24.71 4.82
C ILE A 56 -12.24 26.23 4.76
N THR A 57 -13.18 26.98 5.34
CA THR A 57 -13.10 28.44 5.39
C THR A 57 -11.88 28.92 6.19
N LYS A 58 -11.59 28.30 7.33
CA LYS A 58 -10.42 28.62 8.17
C LYS A 58 -9.11 28.32 7.43
N GLU A 59 -9.00 27.16 6.80
CA GLU A 59 -7.81 26.77 6.02
C GLU A 59 -7.57 27.73 4.85
N ARG A 60 -8.62 28.10 4.12
CA ARG A 60 -8.53 29.07 3.01
C ARG A 60 -8.12 30.46 3.50
N ARG A 61 -8.56 30.90 4.69
CA ARG A 61 -8.07 32.15 5.30
C ARG A 61 -6.58 32.10 5.60
N VAL A 62 -6.07 30.98 6.13
CA VAL A 62 -4.63 30.79 6.38
C VAL A 62 -3.86 30.82 5.07
N LEU A 63 -4.33 30.09 4.05
CA LEU A 63 -3.73 30.10 2.71
C LEU A 63 -3.68 31.50 2.11
N ARG A 64 -4.75 32.28 2.20
CA ARG A 64 -4.79 33.66 1.71
C ARG A 64 -3.71 34.53 2.38
N ARG A 65 -3.51 34.40 3.69
CA ARG A 65 -2.45 35.13 4.42
C ARG A 65 -1.06 34.72 3.92
N LEU A 66 -0.81 33.42 3.80
CA LEU A 66 0.45 32.89 3.30
C LEU A 66 0.76 33.37 1.87
N ILE A 67 -0.22 33.31 0.97
CA ILE A 67 -0.11 33.82 -0.41
C ILE A 67 0.24 35.32 -0.41
N LYS A 68 -0.45 36.12 0.42
CA LYS A 68 -0.22 37.57 0.52
C LYS A 68 1.18 37.88 1.07
N GLU A 69 1.65 37.11 2.06
CA GLU A 69 3.01 37.25 2.61
C GLU A 69 4.09 36.84 1.60
N GLN A 70 3.88 35.75 0.87
CA GLN A 70 4.81 35.29 -0.16
C GLN A 70 4.88 36.25 -1.35
N TYR A 71 3.75 36.83 -1.76
CA TYR A 71 3.72 37.88 -2.78
C TYR A 71 4.49 39.13 -2.32
N LYS A 72 4.32 39.56 -1.06
CA LYS A 72 5.09 40.67 -0.47
C LYS A 72 6.61 40.41 -0.44
N LYS A 73 7.03 39.14 -0.47
CA LYS A 73 8.43 38.73 -0.56
C LYS A 73 8.96 38.69 -2.01
N GLY A 74 8.18 39.17 -2.98
CA GLY A 74 8.59 39.30 -4.38
C GLY A 74 8.25 38.10 -5.26
N ILE A 75 7.49 37.12 -4.79
CA ILE A 75 7.11 35.95 -5.59
C ILE A 75 5.96 36.32 -6.55
N PRO A 76 6.12 36.17 -7.89
CA PRO A 76 5.07 36.46 -8.85
C PRO A 76 3.81 35.62 -8.68
N VAL A 77 2.64 36.19 -9.01
CA VAL A 77 1.33 35.51 -8.89
C VAL A 77 1.26 34.22 -9.71
N ALA A 78 1.91 34.18 -10.89
CA ALA A 78 1.95 32.98 -11.72
C ALA A 78 2.60 31.79 -10.99
N ILE A 79 3.72 32.04 -10.29
CA ILE A 79 4.43 31.02 -9.50
C ILE A 79 3.58 30.61 -8.29
N LEU A 80 2.94 31.56 -7.61
CA LEU A 80 2.04 31.25 -6.49
C LEU A 80 0.84 30.42 -6.94
N ALA A 81 0.30 30.69 -8.13
CA ALA A 81 -0.80 29.92 -8.70
C ALA A 81 -0.41 28.46 -8.97
N GLU A 82 0.82 28.23 -9.42
CA GLU A 82 1.37 26.89 -9.62
C GLU A 82 1.62 26.17 -8.29
N VAL A 83 2.28 26.83 -7.32
CA VAL A 83 2.60 26.26 -6.01
C VAL A 83 1.35 25.82 -5.23
N TYR A 84 0.24 26.56 -5.38
CA TYR A 84 -1.00 26.30 -4.65
C TYR A 84 -2.10 25.64 -5.49
N ASN A 85 -1.83 25.22 -6.73
CA ASN A 85 -2.84 24.69 -7.67
C ASN A 85 -3.63 23.48 -7.14
N ASN A 86 -3.01 22.68 -6.28
CA ASN A 86 -3.58 21.50 -5.66
C ASN A 86 -4.51 21.80 -4.48
N ARG A 87 -4.54 23.06 -4.01
CA ARG A 87 -5.33 23.50 -2.85
C ARG A 87 -6.33 24.59 -3.18
N VAL A 88 -6.03 25.45 -4.14
CA VAL A 88 -6.88 26.58 -4.56
C VAL A 88 -6.69 26.85 -6.05
N ASN A 89 -7.73 27.36 -6.71
CA ASN A 89 -7.63 27.74 -8.12
C ASN A 89 -6.86 29.06 -8.28
N GLN A 90 -6.37 29.32 -9.50
CA GLN A 90 -5.62 30.53 -9.86
C GLN A 90 -6.37 31.82 -9.45
N ARG A 91 -7.69 31.86 -9.70
CA ARG A 91 -8.55 32.99 -9.32
C ARG A 91 -8.52 33.28 -7.83
N PHE A 92 -8.44 32.26 -6.97
CA PHE A 92 -8.31 32.46 -5.53
C PHE A 92 -6.96 33.10 -5.15
N VAL A 93 -5.88 32.71 -5.82
CA VAL A 93 -4.54 33.28 -5.61
C VAL A 93 -4.50 34.74 -6.03
N GLU A 94 -4.98 35.05 -7.24
CA GLU A 94 -5.08 36.42 -7.76
C GLU A 94 -5.88 37.32 -6.82
N ARG A 95 -7.06 36.87 -6.39
CA ARG A 95 -7.89 37.63 -5.44
C ARG A 95 -7.27 37.77 -4.06
N SER A 96 -6.45 36.82 -3.64
CA SER A 96 -5.74 36.88 -2.36
C SER A 96 -4.63 37.93 -2.35
N VAL A 97 -4.09 38.25 -3.53
CA VAL A 97 -3.06 39.26 -3.75
C VAL A 97 -3.68 40.63 -4.02
N TYR A 98 -4.61 40.70 -4.98
CA TYR A 98 -5.10 41.96 -5.54
C TYR A 98 -6.35 42.51 -4.84
N GLU A 99 -7.17 41.68 -4.18
CA GLU A 99 -8.35 42.16 -3.47
C GLU A 99 -8.11 42.25 -1.96
N ASN A 100 -8.59 43.33 -1.33
CA ASN A 100 -8.47 43.51 0.12
C ASN A 100 -9.60 42.78 0.87
N VAL A 101 -9.71 41.47 0.67
CA VAL A 101 -10.81 40.65 1.22
C VAL A 101 -10.28 39.68 2.27
N GLU A 102 -10.69 39.85 3.54
CA GLU A 102 -10.28 38.96 4.63
C GLU A 102 -11.12 37.68 4.75
N TYR A 103 -12.33 37.65 4.19
CA TYR A 103 -13.19 36.47 4.25
C TYR A 103 -12.84 35.46 3.14
N ALA A 104 -12.85 34.17 3.48
CA ALA A 104 -12.79 33.09 2.50
C ALA A 104 -14.20 32.52 2.29
N ARG A 105 -14.58 32.30 1.03
CA ARG A 105 -15.82 31.58 0.68
C ARG A 105 -15.53 30.09 0.51
N ILE A 106 -16.57 29.30 0.72
CA ILE A 106 -16.58 27.87 0.40
C ILE A 106 -16.49 27.74 -1.14
N PRO A 107 -15.65 26.84 -1.67
CA PRO A 107 -15.59 26.56 -3.10
C PRO A 107 -16.95 26.14 -3.69
N GLU A 108 -17.24 26.51 -4.94
CA GLU A 108 -18.51 26.18 -5.61
C GLU A 108 -18.67 24.68 -5.87
N ASP A 109 -17.55 23.96 -6.02
CA ASP A 109 -17.45 22.51 -6.17
C ASP A 109 -17.53 21.74 -4.83
N SER A 110 -17.78 22.43 -3.71
CA SER A 110 -17.97 21.76 -2.42
C SER A 110 -19.31 21.02 -2.38
N LEU A 111 -19.30 19.83 -1.76
CA LEU A 111 -20.49 18.99 -1.62
C LEU A 111 -21.71 19.78 -1.09
N THR A 112 -22.86 19.57 -1.70
CA THR A 112 -24.15 19.97 -1.11
C THR A 112 -24.43 19.17 0.16
N PHE A 113 -25.44 19.57 0.93
CA PHE A 113 -25.76 18.82 2.14
C PHE A 113 -26.33 17.43 1.80
N GLU A 114 -27.11 17.36 0.74
CA GLU A 114 -27.68 16.14 0.18
C GLU A 114 -26.57 15.19 -0.29
N GLU A 115 -25.60 15.69 -1.07
CA GLU A 115 -24.45 14.89 -1.50
C GLU A 115 -23.56 14.47 -0.32
N PHE A 116 -23.44 15.32 0.71
CA PHE A 116 -22.71 14.98 1.91
C PHE A 116 -23.37 13.80 2.65
N LEU A 117 -24.69 13.81 2.79
CA LEU A 117 -25.45 12.72 3.41
C LEU A 117 -25.24 11.40 2.67
N GLU A 118 -25.36 11.40 1.34
CA GLU A 118 -25.21 10.19 0.53
C GLU A 118 -23.79 9.61 0.60
N LYS A 119 -22.76 10.47 0.61
CA LYS A 119 -21.36 10.03 0.55
C LYS A 119 -20.74 9.71 1.90
N ASN A 120 -21.17 10.38 2.97
CA ASN A 120 -20.42 10.41 4.23
C ASN A 120 -21.21 9.92 5.45
N VAL A 121 -22.50 9.62 5.31
CA VAL A 121 -23.34 9.22 6.45
C VAL A 121 -23.89 7.81 6.24
N ASN A 122 -23.16 6.83 6.77
CA ASN A 122 -23.64 5.46 6.97
C ASN A 122 -23.82 5.21 8.48
N GLY A 123 -25.01 4.82 8.93
CA GLY A 123 -25.27 4.58 10.36
C GLY A 123 -25.62 5.83 11.19
N GLU A 124 -25.34 5.78 12.49
CA GLU A 124 -25.48 6.91 13.43
C GLU A 124 -24.27 7.85 13.36
N ILE A 125 -24.46 9.11 13.75
CA ILE A 125 -23.39 10.13 13.71
C ILE A 125 -23.10 10.58 15.13
N VAL A 126 -21.86 10.43 15.55
CA VAL A 126 -21.37 11.00 16.81
C VAL A 126 -20.38 12.11 16.47
N TYR A 127 -20.50 13.24 17.14
CA TYR A 127 -19.49 14.28 17.12
C TYR A 127 -19.05 14.54 18.56
N ASP A 128 -17.76 14.44 18.80
CA ASP A 128 -17.19 14.67 20.13
C ASP A 128 -15.90 15.48 20.01
N GLU A 129 -15.49 16.13 21.09
CA GLU A 129 -14.21 16.82 21.16
C GLU A 129 -13.16 15.86 21.72
N ILE A 130 -12.01 15.76 21.04
CA ILE A 130 -10.88 14.98 21.56
C ILE A 130 -10.31 15.80 22.72
N ASP A 131 -10.66 15.40 23.95
CA ASP A 131 -10.21 16.04 25.18
C ASP A 131 -8.71 15.78 25.43
N GLU A 132 -8.25 14.54 25.22
CA GLU A 132 -6.85 14.16 25.44
C GLU A 132 -6.44 12.93 24.62
N ILE A 133 -5.21 12.95 24.09
CA ILE A 133 -4.57 11.77 23.47
C ILE A 133 -3.48 11.29 24.43
N LYS A 134 -3.78 10.23 25.20
CA LYS A 134 -2.80 9.58 26.09
C LYS A 134 -2.27 8.29 25.46
N ILE A 135 -0.94 8.17 25.37
CA ILE A 135 -0.29 6.90 25.05
C ILE A 135 -0.36 6.01 26.30
N LYS A 136 -1.33 5.10 26.35
CA LYS A 136 -1.43 4.13 27.43
C LYS A 136 -0.53 2.93 27.09
N LYS A 137 0.52 2.70 27.89
CA LYS A 137 1.30 1.46 27.79
C LYS A 137 0.41 0.29 28.19
N TYR A 138 -0.05 -0.48 27.21
CA TYR A 138 -0.81 -1.70 27.43
C TYR A 138 0.18 -2.84 27.70
N ASN A 139 0.16 -3.40 28.91
CA ASN A 139 1.05 -4.48 29.35
C ASN A 139 0.37 -5.87 29.30
N GLY A 140 -0.74 -6.01 28.58
CA GLY A 140 -1.38 -7.31 28.34
C GLY A 140 -0.79 -8.04 27.11
N LYS A 141 -1.24 -9.28 26.85
CA LYS A 141 -0.98 -9.91 25.55
C LYS A 141 -1.63 -9.06 24.46
N VAL A 142 -0.82 -8.46 23.58
CA VAL A 142 -1.33 -7.79 22.38
C VAL A 142 -1.56 -8.86 21.33
N TYR A 143 -2.82 -9.19 21.11
CA TYR A 143 -3.26 -9.79 19.87
C TYR A 143 -3.80 -8.63 19.04
N ASP A 144 -2.94 -7.95 18.27
CA ASP A 144 -3.43 -6.93 17.33
C ASP A 144 -4.06 -7.65 16.13
N ILE A 145 -5.34 -7.99 16.26
CA ILE A 145 -6.13 -8.69 15.22
C ILE A 145 -7.42 -7.91 14.91
N THR A 146 -7.69 -6.83 15.64
CA THR A 146 -8.83 -5.96 15.41
C THR A 146 -8.44 -4.53 15.75
N VAL A 147 -8.01 -3.78 14.74
CA VAL A 147 -8.25 -2.33 14.78
C VAL A 147 -9.77 -2.18 14.79
N ASN A 148 -10.30 -1.45 15.77
CA ASN A 148 -11.74 -1.19 15.94
C ASN A 148 -12.25 -0.21 14.86
N ASP A 149 -11.95 -0.51 13.60
CA ASP A 149 -12.30 0.25 12.40
C ASP A 149 -13.07 -0.71 11.49
N GLU A 150 -14.27 -0.29 11.08
CA GLU A 150 -15.17 -1.04 10.19
C GLU A 150 -14.52 -1.41 8.84
N ASN A 151 -13.44 -0.74 8.46
CA ASN A 151 -12.65 -0.99 7.25
C ASN A 151 -11.42 -1.87 7.52
N HIS A 152 -11.22 -2.35 8.75
CA HIS A 152 -10.10 -3.20 9.12
C HIS A 152 -10.53 -4.67 9.20
N ASN A 153 -10.40 -5.36 8.07
CA ASN A 153 -10.52 -6.81 7.96
C ASN A 153 -9.13 -7.44 7.98
N PHE A 154 -8.58 -7.73 9.17
CA PHE A 154 -7.46 -8.69 9.22
C PHE A 154 -8.06 -10.06 8.94
N ILE A 155 -8.24 -10.41 7.65
CA ILE A 155 -8.40 -11.81 7.27
C ILE A 155 -7.02 -12.42 7.48
N ALA A 156 -6.72 -12.79 8.71
CA ALA A 156 -5.60 -13.65 9.02
C ALA A 156 -5.92 -15.01 8.38
N ASN A 157 -5.67 -15.16 7.08
CA ASN A 157 -5.50 -16.47 6.43
C ASN A 157 -4.27 -17.18 7.01
N ASN A 158 -4.24 -17.40 8.32
CA ASN A 158 -3.18 -17.97 9.16
C ASN A 158 -1.87 -17.14 9.24
N PHE A 159 -1.20 -17.16 10.40
CA PHE A 159 0.01 -16.34 10.67
C PHE A 159 1.30 -16.89 10.04
N ILE A 160 1.20 -18.08 9.43
CA ILE A 160 2.26 -18.70 8.64
C ILE A 160 2.35 -18.04 7.26
N VAL A 161 3.55 -17.71 6.83
CA VAL A 161 3.86 -16.84 5.69
C VAL A 161 4.85 -17.50 4.74
N SER A 162 4.95 -17.01 3.49
CA SER A 162 5.79 -17.65 2.47
C SER A 162 6.29 -16.70 1.38
N ASN A 163 6.74 -15.50 1.76
CA ASN A 163 7.38 -14.50 0.91
C ASN A 163 6.58 -14.09 -0.34
N CYS A 164 5.32 -13.68 -0.18
CA CYS A 164 4.79 -12.68 -1.11
C CYS A 164 5.58 -11.38 -0.90
N GLY A 165 5.99 -10.74 -2.00
CA GLY A 165 6.90 -9.61 -1.96
C GLY A 165 6.85 -8.80 -3.24
N VAL A 166 7.60 -7.71 -3.24
CA VAL A 166 7.59 -6.72 -4.32
C VAL A 166 9.02 -6.40 -4.70
N ARG A 167 9.23 -6.26 -6.01
CA ARG A 167 10.49 -5.89 -6.62
C ARG A 167 10.28 -4.67 -7.52
N VAL A 168 11.21 -3.72 -7.51
CA VAL A 168 11.17 -2.55 -8.40
C VAL A 168 12.47 -2.40 -9.16
N LEU A 169 12.37 -2.20 -10.47
CA LEU A 169 13.47 -1.89 -11.37
C LEU A 169 13.38 -0.44 -11.83
N ARG A 170 14.54 0.19 -11.99
CA ARG A 170 14.69 1.46 -12.71
C ARG A 170 14.91 1.23 -14.20
N THR A 171 14.74 2.29 -14.98
CA THR A 171 15.22 2.40 -16.36
C THR A 171 15.73 3.83 -16.57
N ASN A 172 16.50 4.07 -17.64
CA ASN A 172 16.85 5.42 -18.08
C ASN A 172 15.80 6.04 -19.04
N LEU A 173 14.65 5.37 -19.23
CA LEU A 173 13.59 5.80 -20.12
C LEU A 173 12.67 6.81 -19.44
N MET A 174 12.15 7.74 -20.22
CA MET A 174 11.06 8.64 -19.83
C MET A 174 9.73 8.17 -20.41
N TYR A 175 8.63 8.71 -19.89
CA TYR A 175 7.28 8.36 -20.33
C TYR A 175 7.11 8.46 -21.85
N ASP A 176 7.68 9.50 -22.48
CA ASP A 176 7.56 9.73 -23.91
C ASP A 176 8.33 8.70 -24.76
N ASP A 177 9.36 8.05 -24.21
CA ASP A 177 10.08 6.96 -24.90
C ASP A 177 9.22 5.69 -24.98
N VAL A 178 8.42 5.44 -23.95
CA VAL A 178 7.65 4.19 -23.82
C VAL A 178 6.23 4.34 -24.34
N ARG A 179 5.61 5.52 -24.23
CA ARG A 179 4.22 5.78 -24.64
C ARG A 179 3.88 5.25 -26.04
N PRO A 180 4.71 5.44 -27.09
CA PRO A 180 4.39 4.95 -28.44
C PRO A 180 4.36 3.42 -28.56
N VAL A 181 5.14 2.73 -27.72
CA VAL A 181 5.30 1.27 -27.77
C VAL A 181 4.63 0.53 -26.61
N LEU A 182 4.02 1.26 -25.67
CA LEU A 182 3.50 0.75 -24.41
C LEU A 182 2.55 -0.44 -24.59
N LYS A 183 1.64 -0.38 -25.56
CA LYS A 183 0.72 -1.50 -25.86
C LYS A 183 1.48 -2.76 -26.25
N LYS A 184 2.42 -2.64 -27.20
CA LYS A 184 3.25 -3.75 -27.68
C LYS A 184 4.13 -4.30 -26.56
N LEU A 185 4.63 -3.44 -25.69
CA LEU A 185 5.43 -3.81 -24.53
C LEU A 185 4.61 -4.62 -23.51
N ILE A 186 3.43 -4.14 -23.12
CA ILE A 186 2.51 -4.87 -22.23
C ILE A 186 2.06 -6.20 -22.84
N ASP A 187 1.75 -6.24 -24.15
CA ASP A 187 1.41 -7.48 -24.87
C ASP A 187 2.59 -8.47 -24.88
N THR A 188 3.83 -7.97 -24.96
CA THR A 188 5.03 -8.80 -24.96
C THR A 188 5.34 -9.32 -23.56
N LEU A 189 5.24 -8.48 -22.54
CA LEU A 189 5.36 -8.88 -21.13
C LEU A 189 4.35 -9.96 -20.77
N PHE A 190 3.08 -9.80 -21.16
CA PHE A 190 2.03 -10.78 -20.89
C PHE A 190 2.30 -12.13 -21.58
N ARG A 191 2.92 -12.14 -22.76
CA ARG A 191 3.36 -13.37 -23.44
C ARG A 191 4.60 -13.99 -22.80
N TYR A 192 5.53 -13.16 -22.33
CA TYR A 192 6.81 -13.61 -21.81
C TYR A 192 6.68 -14.18 -20.40
N ILE A 193 5.75 -13.66 -19.62
CA ILE A 193 5.61 -13.96 -18.19
C ILE A 193 4.25 -14.62 -17.96
N PRO A 194 4.22 -15.95 -17.76
CA PRO A 194 2.97 -16.65 -17.53
C PRO A 194 2.29 -16.15 -16.25
N SER A 195 0.98 -15.95 -16.34
CA SER A 195 0.11 -15.52 -15.27
C SER A 195 -1.18 -16.37 -15.32
N GLY A 196 -2.01 -16.35 -14.28
CA GLY A 196 -3.20 -17.20 -14.22
C GLY A 196 -3.20 -18.18 -13.06
N LEU A 197 -4.38 -18.55 -12.57
CA LEU A 197 -4.54 -19.66 -11.63
C LEU A 197 -4.24 -20.99 -12.35
N GLY A 198 -3.28 -21.77 -11.83
CA GLY A 198 -2.88 -23.04 -12.44
C GLY A 198 -1.91 -22.89 -13.63
N SER A 199 -1.54 -21.66 -13.99
CA SER A 199 -0.54 -21.38 -15.02
C SER A 199 0.81 -22.02 -14.67
N THR A 200 1.52 -22.49 -15.70
CA THR A 200 2.83 -23.12 -15.55
C THR A 200 3.93 -22.26 -16.15
N GLY A 201 5.09 -22.24 -15.52
CA GLY A 201 6.28 -21.56 -15.99
C GLY A 201 6.85 -22.23 -17.25
N LYS A 202 7.79 -21.55 -17.90
CA LYS A 202 8.54 -22.08 -19.05
C LYS A 202 9.57 -23.14 -18.63
N LEU A 203 10.00 -23.09 -17.37
CA LEU A 203 10.97 -24.02 -16.81
C LEU A 203 10.33 -25.37 -16.50
N ARG A 204 11.11 -26.44 -16.70
CA ARG A 204 10.73 -27.81 -16.39
C ARG A 204 11.81 -28.39 -15.50
N LEU A 205 11.61 -28.24 -14.19
CA LEU A 205 12.55 -28.73 -13.19
C LEU A 205 12.13 -30.12 -12.70
N SER A 206 13.13 -30.98 -12.54
CA SER A 206 13.02 -32.16 -11.68
C SER A 206 12.83 -31.75 -10.21
N ILE A 207 12.42 -32.69 -9.36
CA ILE A 207 12.30 -32.42 -7.92
C ILE A 207 13.68 -32.10 -7.30
N SER A 208 14.73 -32.79 -7.75
CA SER A 208 16.10 -32.53 -7.26
C SER A 208 16.60 -31.14 -7.65
N GLU A 209 16.31 -30.67 -8.87
CA GLU A 209 16.65 -29.29 -9.26
C GLU A 209 15.82 -28.27 -8.47
N LEU A 210 14.54 -28.54 -8.23
CA LEU A 210 13.72 -27.69 -7.37
C LEU A 210 14.28 -27.61 -5.95
N GLU A 211 14.84 -28.70 -5.41
CA GLU A 211 15.49 -28.68 -4.09
C GLU A 211 16.69 -27.73 -4.04
N LYS A 212 17.44 -27.59 -5.13
CA LYS A 212 18.50 -26.57 -5.26
C LYS A 212 17.90 -25.16 -5.23
N VAL A 213 16.83 -24.90 -5.98
CA VAL A 213 16.10 -23.61 -5.93
C VAL A 213 15.64 -23.29 -4.50
N LEU A 214 15.14 -24.28 -3.77
CA LEU A 214 14.69 -24.14 -2.39
C LEU A 214 15.84 -23.84 -1.42
N ALA A 215 17.01 -24.42 -1.66
CA ALA A 215 18.20 -24.19 -0.84
C ALA A 215 18.83 -22.81 -1.13
N GLU A 216 18.99 -22.45 -2.41
CA GLU A 216 19.86 -21.35 -2.85
C GLU A 216 19.09 -20.05 -3.20
N GLY A 217 17.79 -20.13 -3.50
CA GLY A 217 16.96 -18.96 -3.77
C GLY A 217 17.37 -18.19 -5.03
N ALA A 218 17.56 -16.87 -4.89
CA ALA A 218 17.95 -16.01 -6.03
C ALA A 218 19.32 -16.37 -6.61
N ASP A 219 20.24 -16.87 -5.78
CA ASP A 219 21.59 -17.26 -6.22
C ASP A 219 21.49 -18.35 -7.31
N TRP A 220 20.63 -19.37 -7.12
CA TRP A 220 20.37 -20.39 -8.15
C TRP A 220 19.93 -19.78 -9.48
N ALA A 221 19.00 -18.82 -9.43
CA ALA A 221 18.49 -18.20 -10.65
C ALA A 221 19.59 -17.42 -11.38
N ILE A 222 20.43 -16.67 -10.66
CA ILE A 222 21.55 -15.92 -11.22
C ILE A 222 22.59 -16.88 -11.83
N ASP A 223 22.96 -17.95 -11.11
CA ASP A 223 23.94 -18.95 -11.58
C ASP A 223 23.47 -19.71 -12.82
N HIS A 224 22.15 -19.77 -13.06
CA HIS A 224 21.55 -20.36 -14.26
C HIS A 224 21.23 -19.33 -15.35
N GLY A 225 21.79 -18.11 -15.26
CA GLY A 225 21.69 -17.06 -16.28
C GLY A 225 20.44 -16.18 -16.20
N TYR A 226 19.64 -16.29 -15.14
CA TYR A 226 18.46 -15.45 -14.94
C TYR A 226 18.79 -14.18 -14.17
N GLY A 227 19.45 -13.23 -14.83
CA GLY A 227 19.75 -11.90 -14.31
C GLY A 227 21.25 -11.65 -14.21
N TRP A 228 21.65 -10.74 -13.33
CA TRP A 228 23.02 -10.26 -13.21
C TRP A 228 23.56 -10.49 -11.80
N PRO A 229 24.88 -10.69 -11.61
CA PRO A 229 25.47 -10.94 -10.30
C PRO A 229 25.15 -9.87 -9.25
N GLU A 230 25.12 -8.60 -9.64
CA GLU A 230 24.83 -7.46 -8.77
C GLU A 230 23.37 -7.40 -8.31
N ASP A 231 22.43 -8.08 -9.00
CA ASP A 231 21.03 -8.11 -8.59
C ASP A 231 20.89 -8.63 -7.15
N ARG A 232 21.77 -9.54 -6.71
CA ARG A 232 21.74 -10.11 -5.36
C ARG A 232 21.91 -9.04 -4.27
N GLU A 233 22.65 -7.97 -4.54
CA GLU A 233 23.01 -6.96 -3.54
C GLU A 233 21.80 -6.12 -3.12
N HIS A 234 20.78 -6.03 -3.96
CA HIS A 234 19.56 -5.25 -3.71
C HIS A 234 18.34 -6.11 -3.41
N ILE A 235 18.54 -7.39 -3.07
CA ILE A 235 17.47 -8.26 -2.59
C ILE A 235 17.56 -8.36 -1.07
N GLU A 236 16.43 -8.24 -0.37
CA GLU A 236 16.35 -8.54 1.05
C GLU A 236 16.88 -9.98 1.34
N GLU A 237 17.76 -10.13 2.34
CA GLU A 237 18.53 -11.37 2.61
C GLU A 237 19.46 -11.80 1.46
N ASN A 238 19.81 -10.90 0.55
CA ASN A 238 20.46 -11.22 -0.73
C ASN A 238 19.70 -12.30 -1.53
N GLY A 239 18.39 -12.44 -1.27
CA GLY A 239 17.54 -13.43 -1.94
C GLY A 239 17.72 -14.87 -1.47
N HIS A 240 18.38 -15.10 -0.33
CA HIS A 240 18.74 -16.43 0.15
C HIS A 240 18.74 -16.49 1.69
N MET A 241 17.76 -17.17 2.26
CA MET A 241 17.75 -17.56 3.67
C MET A 241 18.47 -18.89 3.87
N THR A 242 19.60 -18.86 4.55
CA THR A 242 20.48 -20.03 4.81
C THR A 242 19.87 -21.07 5.74
N THR A 243 18.79 -20.73 6.44
CA THR A 243 18.03 -21.67 7.29
C THR A 243 17.09 -22.56 6.49
N ALA A 244 17.04 -22.41 5.17
CA ALA A 244 16.22 -23.24 4.30
C ALA A 244 16.66 -24.71 4.36
N ASP A 245 15.68 -25.59 4.58
CA ASP A 245 15.86 -27.04 4.48
C ASP A 245 14.80 -27.58 3.50
N PRO A 246 15.18 -27.94 2.26
CA PRO A 246 14.28 -28.54 1.29
C PRO A 246 13.63 -29.84 1.77
N ASP A 247 14.21 -30.58 2.72
CA ASP A 247 13.63 -31.83 3.25
C ASP A 247 12.43 -31.56 4.16
N ARG A 248 12.32 -30.34 4.70
CA ARG A 248 11.14 -29.89 5.47
C ARG A 248 9.98 -29.45 4.57
N VAL A 249 10.20 -29.37 3.26
CA VAL A 249 9.15 -29.06 2.29
C VAL A 249 8.51 -30.35 1.79
N SER A 250 7.21 -30.51 2.02
CA SER A 250 6.49 -31.73 1.65
C SER A 250 6.57 -32.02 0.14
N HIS A 251 6.54 -33.30 -0.23
CA HIS A 251 6.48 -33.70 -1.63
C HIS A 251 5.28 -33.07 -2.38
N ARG A 252 4.15 -32.90 -1.69
CA ARG A 252 2.97 -32.22 -2.24
C ARG A 252 3.26 -30.75 -2.55
N ALA A 253 3.97 -30.03 -1.68
CA ALA A 253 4.35 -28.64 -1.91
C ALA A 253 5.33 -28.53 -3.10
N LYS A 254 6.34 -29.41 -3.16
CA LYS A 254 7.29 -29.49 -4.28
C LYS A 254 6.58 -29.75 -5.61
N THR A 255 5.68 -30.72 -5.66
CA THR A 255 4.91 -31.07 -6.87
C THR A 255 3.97 -29.95 -7.32
N ARG A 256 3.35 -29.21 -6.39
CA ARG A 256 2.54 -28.03 -6.72
C ARG A 256 3.39 -26.85 -7.23
N GLY A 257 4.59 -26.67 -6.68
CA GLY A 257 5.48 -25.55 -6.96
C GLY A 257 6.35 -25.70 -8.22
N ARG A 258 6.83 -26.92 -8.52
CA ARG A 258 7.86 -27.16 -9.55
C ARG A 258 7.52 -26.56 -10.92
N ASN A 259 6.24 -26.61 -11.30
CA ASN A 259 5.76 -26.13 -12.59
C ASN A 259 5.38 -24.65 -12.55
N GLN A 260 5.50 -23.95 -11.41
CA GLN A 260 5.04 -22.56 -11.23
C GLN A 260 6.19 -21.56 -11.09
N LEU A 261 7.45 -22.01 -11.11
CA LEU A 261 8.61 -21.13 -11.08
C LEU A 261 8.67 -20.27 -12.36
N GLY A 262 8.90 -18.97 -12.20
CA GLY A 262 8.82 -17.97 -13.27
C GLY A 262 7.40 -17.49 -13.57
N THR A 263 6.43 -17.62 -12.66
CA THR A 263 5.04 -17.18 -12.93
C THR A 263 4.58 -16.08 -11.97
N LEU A 264 3.73 -15.17 -12.47
CA LEU A 264 3.09 -14.16 -11.61
C LEU A 264 2.05 -14.82 -10.71
N GLY A 265 1.17 -15.62 -11.32
CA GLY A 265 -0.02 -16.15 -10.67
C GLY A 265 -1.23 -15.26 -10.71
N SER A 266 -2.09 -15.42 -9.71
CA SER A 266 -3.39 -14.76 -9.61
C SER A 266 -3.56 -13.94 -8.34
N GLY A 267 -4.71 -13.26 -8.22
CA GLY A 267 -5.05 -12.40 -7.10
C GLY A 267 -4.45 -11.01 -7.28
N ASN A 268 -3.82 -10.49 -6.22
CA ASN A 268 -3.18 -9.16 -6.23
C ASN A 268 -1.77 -9.17 -6.85
N HIS A 269 -1.34 -10.28 -7.46
CA HIS A 269 -0.05 -10.37 -8.14
C HIS A 269 -0.13 -9.72 -9.52
N PHE A 270 0.90 -8.97 -9.89
CA PHE A 270 0.98 -8.23 -11.14
C PHE A 270 2.42 -7.93 -11.54
N LEU A 271 2.59 -7.50 -12.78
CA LEU A 271 3.72 -6.69 -13.19
C LEU A 271 3.19 -5.37 -13.77
N GLU A 272 3.75 -4.25 -13.31
CA GLU A 272 3.34 -2.91 -13.73
C GLU A 272 4.51 -2.14 -14.33
N ILE A 273 4.25 -1.49 -15.45
CA ILE A 273 5.07 -0.37 -15.93
C ILE A 273 4.48 0.90 -15.32
N GLN A 274 5.31 1.64 -14.62
CA GLN A 274 4.93 2.83 -13.87
C GLN A 274 5.81 4.01 -14.29
N VAL A 275 5.34 5.22 -14.01
CA VAL A 275 6.12 6.45 -14.14
C VAL A 275 6.30 7.10 -12.79
N VAL A 276 7.46 7.72 -12.56
CA VAL A 276 7.69 8.58 -11.39
C VAL A 276 6.80 9.80 -11.52
N ASP A 277 5.74 9.86 -10.71
CA ASP A 277 4.76 10.95 -10.73
C ASP A 277 5.18 12.10 -9.81
N LYS A 278 5.89 11.79 -8.73
CA LYS A 278 6.37 12.80 -7.79
C LYS A 278 7.62 12.36 -7.03
N ILE A 279 8.57 13.27 -6.88
CA ILE A 279 9.75 13.08 -6.03
C ILE A 279 9.62 13.92 -4.74
N PHE A 280 9.64 13.25 -3.58
CA PHE A 280 9.59 13.90 -2.27
C PHE A 280 10.96 14.07 -1.64
N ASN A 281 11.86 13.10 -1.84
CA ASN A 281 13.24 13.13 -1.35
C ASN A 281 14.20 12.91 -2.52
N ARG A 282 14.77 14.00 -3.05
CA ARG A 282 15.66 13.97 -4.22
C ARG A 282 16.98 13.26 -3.94
N GLU A 283 17.53 13.35 -2.74
CA GLU A 283 18.81 12.72 -2.38
C GLU A 283 18.67 11.19 -2.36
N ALA A 284 17.66 10.68 -1.66
CA ALA A 284 17.36 9.26 -1.62
C ALA A 284 16.95 8.72 -3.00
N ALA A 285 16.14 9.47 -3.75
CA ALA A 285 15.75 9.09 -5.11
C ALA A 285 16.98 8.96 -6.03
N LYS A 286 17.89 9.95 -6.00
CA LYS A 286 19.10 9.95 -6.82
C LYS A 286 20.00 8.75 -6.51
N LEU A 287 20.17 8.38 -5.24
CA LEU A 287 20.94 7.19 -4.87
C LEU A 287 20.32 5.90 -5.39
N MET A 288 18.99 5.83 -5.49
CA MET A 288 18.26 4.72 -6.11
C MET A 288 18.22 4.79 -7.65
N GLY A 289 18.97 5.72 -8.27
CA GLY A 289 18.98 5.94 -9.71
C GLY A 289 17.66 6.48 -10.28
N ILE A 290 16.91 7.22 -9.45
CA ILE A 290 15.70 7.95 -9.84
C ILE A 290 16.02 9.44 -9.88
N TYR A 291 16.06 10.01 -11.07
CA TYR A 291 16.57 11.37 -11.29
C TYR A 291 15.45 12.40 -11.48
N GLU A 292 14.40 12.02 -12.20
CA GLU A 292 13.37 12.96 -12.66
C GLU A 292 11.96 12.38 -12.60
N GLU A 293 10.98 13.28 -12.51
CA GLU A 293 9.57 12.92 -12.70
C GLU A 293 9.34 12.58 -14.18
N GLY A 294 8.58 11.53 -14.46
CA GLY A 294 8.39 10.96 -15.79
C GLY A 294 9.26 9.73 -16.07
N GLN A 295 10.28 9.44 -15.24
CA GLN A 295 11.13 8.25 -15.40
C GLN A 295 10.31 6.97 -15.30
N VAL A 296 10.56 6.02 -16.20
CA VAL A 296 9.86 4.74 -16.28
C VAL A 296 10.49 3.73 -15.34
N MET A 297 9.61 3.05 -14.60
CA MET A 297 9.94 2.05 -13.60
C MET A 297 9.13 0.78 -13.86
N VAL A 298 9.63 -0.37 -13.40
CA VAL A 298 8.88 -1.64 -13.47
C VAL A 298 8.74 -2.24 -12.09
N MET A 299 7.51 -2.56 -11.69
CA MET A 299 7.20 -3.19 -10.43
C MET A 299 6.70 -4.62 -10.65
N ILE A 300 7.24 -5.58 -9.91
CA ILE A 300 6.87 -6.99 -9.95
C ILE A 300 6.36 -7.39 -8.57
N HIS A 301 5.11 -7.82 -8.48
CA HIS A 301 4.49 -8.29 -7.25
C HIS A 301 4.06 -9.75 -7.41
N THR A 302 4.78 -10.65 -6.74
CA THR A 302 4.44 -12.09 -6.64
C THR A 302 5.13 -12.74 -5.44
N GLY A 303 4.96 -14.05 -5.25
CA GLY A 303 5.56 -14.79 -4.13
C GLY A 303 5.83 -16.25 -4.45
N SER A 304 5.79 -17.08 -3.41
CA SER A 304 6.13 -18.51 -3.46
C SER A 304 5.15 -19.42 -4.22
N ARG A 305 4.16 -18.84 -4.91
CA ARG A 305 3.12 -19.56 -5.64
C ARG A 305 2.43 -20.63 -4.78
N GLY A 306 1.99 -21.73 -5.39
CA GLY A 306 1.33 -22.84 -4.71
C GLY A 306 2.23 -23.60 -3.73
N LEU A 307 3.56 -23.49 -3.85
CA LEU A 307 4.51 -24.14 -2.96
C LEU A 307 4.36 -23.63 -1.53
N GLY A 308 4.54 -22.32 -1.33
CA GLY A 308 4.45 -21.75 0.01
C GLY A 308 3.05 -21.79 0.61
N HIS A 309 1.99 -21.72 -0.21
CA HIS A 309 0.64 -21.98 0.25
C HIS A 309 0.50 -23.41 0.81
N GLN A 310 1.10 -24.41 0.15
CA GLN A 310 1.06 -25.78 0.62
C GLN A 310 1.90 -25.97 1.88
N VAL A 311 3.11 -25.38 1.96
CA VAL A 311 3.91 -25.35 3.20
C VAL A 311 3.10 -24.79 4.36
N CYS A 312 2.44 -23.65 4.16
CA CYS A 312 1.53 -23.06 5.16
C CYS A 312 0.45 -24.05 5.60
N SER A 313 -0.25 -24.66 4.64
CA SER A 313 -1.33 -25.62 4.92
C SER A 313 -0.85 -26.85 5.67
N ASP A 314 0.35 -27.34 5.37
CA ASP A 314 0.93 -28.53 5.98
C ASP A 314 1.33 -28.26 7.44
N TYR A 315 2.00 -27.13 7.71
CA TYR A 315 2.43 -26.79 9.06
C TYR A 315 1.30 -26.33 9.96
N LEU A 316 0.24 -25.71 9.43
CA LEU A 316 -0.96 -25.43 10.23
C LEU A 316 -1.57 -26.70 10.82
N LYS A 317 -1.73 -27.74 10.01
CA LYS A 317 -2.27 -29.03 10.47
C LYS A 317 -1.38 -29.68 11.53
N GLN A 318 -0.05 -29.61 11.34
CA GLN A 318 0.91 -30.14 12.30
C GLN A 318 0.86 -29.35 13.62
N MET A 319 0.83 -28.02 13.54
CA MET A 319 0.76 -27.15 14.70
C MET A 319 -0.58 -27.26 15.43
N GLU A 320 -1.71 -27.56 14.75
CA GLU A 320 -3.01 -27.77 15.41
C GLU A 320 -2.95 -28.96 16.38
N ILE A 321 -2.22 -30.01 16.01
CA ILE A 321 -2.01 -31.19 16.85
C ILE A 321 -0.98 -30.87 17.94
N ALA A 322 0.14 -30.24 17.56
CA ALA A 322 1.24 -29.94 18.48
C ALA A 322 0.86 -28.91 19.54
N ALA A 323 0.03 -27.91 19.23
CA ALA A 323 -0.46 -26.92 20.19
C ALA A 323 -1.18 -27.57 21.37
N ARG A 324 -1.91 -28.67 21.15
CA ARG A 324 -2.53 -29.47 22.23
C ARG A 324 -1.48 -30.16 23.10
N ARG A 325 -0.42 -30.72 22.47
CA ARG A 325 0.69 -31.38 23.17
C ARG A 325 1.45 -30.40 24.08
N TYR A 326 1.74 -29.20 23.57
CA TYR A 326 2.43 -28.14 24.32
C TYR A 326 1.49 -27.31 25.21
N ARG A 327 0.18 -27.63 25.25
CA ARG A 327 -0.84 -26.92 26.03
C ARG A 327 -0.84 -25.41 25.78
N VAL A 328 -0.65 -25.00 24.53
CA VAL A 328 -0.67 -23.59 24.13
C VAL A 328 -2.11 -23.07 24.21
N PRO A 329 -2.39 -22.00 24.98
CA PRO A 329 -3.72 -21.41 25.01
C PRO A 329 -3.98 -20.66 23.71
N LEU A 330 -4.89 -21.18 22.89
CA LEU A 330 -5.30 -20.57 21.62
C LEU A 330 -6.61 -19.79 21.82
N PRO A 331 -6.61 -18.45 21.67
CA PRO A 331 -7.84 -17.66 21.77
C PRO A 331 -8.77 -17.89 20.56
N ASP A 332 -8.20 -18.31 19.42
CA ASP A 332 -8.93 -18.73 18.23
C ASP A 332 -8.17 -19.91 17.58
N ARG A 333 -8.89 -20.79 16.90
CA ARG A 333 -8.30 -21.92 16.16
C ARG A 333 -7.35 -21.45 15.05
N GLU A 334 -7.67 -20.36 14.36
CA GLU A 334 -6.86 -19.77 13.28
C GLU A 334 -5.57 -19.12 13.79
N LEU A 335 -5.40 -19.01 15.12
CA LEU A 335 -4.20 -18.51 15.79
C LEU A 335 -3.29 -19.63 16.31
N VAL A 336 -3.43 -20.82 15.72
CA VAL A 336 -2.59 -21.97 16.02
C VAL A 336 -1.11 -21.59 16.00
N SER A 337 -0.42 -21.95 17.08
CA SER A 337 0.99 -21.65 17.30
C SER A 337 1.60 -22.67 18.26
N VAL A 338 2.93 -22.75 18.23
CA VAL A 338 3.74 -23.63 19.08
C VAL A 338 4.93 -22.85 19.65
N PRO A 339 5.54 -23.30 20.77
CA PRO A 339 6.75 -22.69 21.30
C PRO A 339 7.86 -22.67 20.24
N VAL A 340 8.64 -21.60 20.17
CA VAL A 340 9.67 -21.44 19.12
C VAL A 340 10.81 -22.45 19.22
N THR A 341 11.00 -23.05 20.39
CA THR A 341 11.98 -24.11 20.67
C THR A 341 11.40 -25.51 20.40
N SER A 342 10.20 -25.61 19.83
CA SER A 342 9.62 -26.90 19.48
C SER A 342 10.16 -27.39 18.13
N ARG A 343 10.20 -28.71 17.96
CA ARG A 343 10.55 -29.33 16.68
C ARG A 343 9.67 -28.77 15.55
N GLU A 344 8.36 -28.66 15.77
CA GLU A 344 7.43 -28.17 14.76
C GLU A 344 7.70 -26.71 14.34
N ALA A 345 8.19 -25.86 15.25
CA ALA A 345 8.56 -24.48 14.94
C ALA A 345 9.86 -24.41 14.12
N GLU A 346 10.88 -25.18 14.49
CA GLU A 346 12.16 -25.25 13.79
C GLU A 346 11.97 -25.78 12.36
N GLU A 347 11.25 -26.90 12.21
CA GLU A 347 10.95 -27.48 10.91
C GLU A 347 10.13 -26.52 10.04
N TYR A 348 9.13 -25.84 10.62
CA TYR A 348 8.37 -24.81 9.91
C TYR A 348 9.25 -23.66 9.45
N PHE A 349 10.11 -23.14 10.31
CA PHE A 349 10.97 -22.01 9.96
C PHE A 349 11.91 -22.36 8.81
N ALA A 350 12.45 -23.58 8.79
CA ALA A 350 13.28 -24.08 7.70
C ALA A 350 12.48 -24.26 6.40
N ALA A 351 11.28 -24.83 6.45
CA ALA A 351 10.41 -24.96 5.28
C ALA A 351 9.90 -23.61 4.74
N MET A 352 9.62 -22.66 5.63
CA MET A 352 9.24 -21.29 5.30
C MET A 352 10.40 -20.55 4.62
N SER A 353 11.62 -20.74 5.12
CA SER A 353 12.84 -20.21 4.51
C SER A 353 13.05 -20.77 3.09
N ALA A 354 12.84 -22.07 2.89
CA ALA A 354 12.87 -22.70 1.57
C ALA A 354 11.78 -22.13 0.63
N ALA A 355 10.56 -21.91 1.14
CA ALA A 355 9.51 -21.25 0.36
C ALA A 355 9.83 -19.78 0.05
N ALA A 356 10.57 -19.09 0.92
CA ALA A 356 11.06 -17.73 0.68
C ALA A 356 12.11 -17.68 -0.43
N ASN A 357 13.05 -18.62 -0.42
CA ASN A 357 14.05 -18.83 -1.48
C ASN A 357 13.39 -19.06 -2.84
N PHE A 358 12.37 -19.94 -2.90
CA PHE A 358 11.58 -20.13 -4.13
C PHE A 358 10.94 -18.84 -4.63
N ALA A 359 10.42 -18.00 -3.73
CA ALA A 359 9.78 -16.73 -4.11
C ALA A 359 10.79 -15.71 -4.66
N TRP A 360 11.99 -15.61 -4.08
CA TRP A 360 13.05 -14.75 -4.62
C TRP A 360 13.55 -15.25 -5.97
N ALA A 361 13.78 -16.55 -6.13
CA ALA A 361 14.09 -17.17 -7.42
C ALA A 361 13.00 -16.86 -8.47
N ASN A 362 11.73 -16.96 -8.09
CA ASN A 362 10.60 -16.64 -8.95
C ASN A 362 10.63 -15.18 -9.43
N ARG A 363 10.85 -14.21 -8.52
CA ARG A 363 10.94 -12.78 -8.87
C ARG A 363 12.17 -12.49 -9.72
N GLN A 364 13.30 -13.16 -9.47
CA GLN A 364 14.53 -13.05 -10.24
C GLN A 364 14.34 -13.50 -11.70
N ILE A 365 13.70 -14.65 -11.92
CA ILE A 365 13.39 -15.16 -13.27
C ILE A 365 12.41 -14.25 -14.01
N ILE A 366 11.37 -13.75 -13.33
CA ILE A 366 10.40 -12.82 -13.93
C ILE A 366 11.07 -11.51 -14.31
N MET A 367 11.99 -11.02 -13.47
CA MET A 367 12.78 -9.82 -13.78
C MET A 367 13.65 -10.03 -15.02
N HIS A 368 14.31 -11.18 -15.15
CA HIS A 368 15.08 -11.51 -16.34
C HIS A 368 14.20 -11.50 -17.61
N TRP A 369 13.02 -12.13 -17.58
CA TRP A 369 12.10 -12.10 -18.73
C TRP A 369 11.49 -10.72 -18.98
N THR A 370 11.38 -9.89 -17.95
CA THR A 370 11.01 -8.48 -18.09
C THR A 370 12.06 -7.73 -18.88
N ARG A 371 13.34 -7.88 -18.53
CA ARG A 371 14.48 -7.33 -19.28
C ARG A 371 14.40 -7.76 -20.76
N GLN A 372 14.26 -9.05 -21.02
CA GLN A 372 14.13 -9.58 -22.40
C GLN A 372 12.93 -9.01 -23.17
N ALA A 373 11.79 -8.75 -22.51
CA ALA A 373 10.63 -8.15 -23.15
C ALA A 373 10.89 -6.69 -23.56
N PHE A 374 11.59 -5.93 -22.72
CA PHE A 374 12.03 -4.57 -23.04
C PHE A 374 13.04 -4.58 -24.20
N GLU A 375 14.05 -5.46 -24.14
CA GLU A 375 15.04 -5.62 -25.22
C GLU A 375 14.39 -5.94 -26.56
N HIS A 376 13.45 -6.87 -26.56
CA HIS A 376 12.74 -7.29 -27.77
C HIS A 376 11.93 -6.13 -28.40
N VAL A 377 11.28 -5.30 -27.58
CA VAL A 377 10.41 -4.23 -28.08
C VAL A 377 11.20 -2.98 -28.45
N LEU A 378 12.17 -2.58 -27.63
CA LEU A 378 12.95 -1.35 -27.78
C LEU A 378 14.23 -1.53 -28.61
N ARG A 379 14.65 -2.77 -28.89
CA ARG A 379 15.86 -3.09 -29.66
C ARG A 379 17.15 -2.50 -29.08
N LYS A 380 17.21 -2.42 -27.75
CA LYS A 380 18.37 -2.01 -26.95
C LYS A 380 18.61 -3.08 -25.90
N SER A 381 19.84 -3.29 -25.47
CA SER A 381 20.10 -4.24 -24.38
C SER A 381 19.50 -3.72 -23.06
N ALA A 382 19.21 -4.61 -22.11
CA ALA A 382 18.71 -4.20 -20.80
C ALA A 382 19.72 -3.34 -20.02
N ASP A 383 21.01 -3.49 -20.32
CA ASP A 383 22.10 -2.66 -19.79
C ASP A 383 22.05 -1.23 -20.39
N ASP A 384 21.89 -1.09 -21.71
CA ASP A 384 21.69 0.21 -22.38
C ASP A 384 20.43 0.94 -21.88
N LEU A 385 19.43 0.18 -21.43
CA LEU A 385 18.18 0.67 -20.85
C LEU A 385 18.28 0.92 -19.33
N ASP A 386 19.43 0.67 -18.73
CA ASP A 386 19.73 0.90 -17.32
C ASP A 386 18.74 0.16 -16.39
N MET A 387 18.38 -1.08 -16.77
CA MET A 387 17.35 -1.90 -16.11
C MET A 387 17.83 -2.59 -14.83
N HIS A 388 18.40 -1.82 -13.90
CA HIS A 388 18.90 -2.32 -12.63
C HIS A 388 17.80 -2.45 -11.58
N LEU A 389 17.97 -3.42 -10.68
CA LEU A 389 17.14 -3.61 -9.51
C LEU A 389 17.34 -2.43 -8.54
N ILE A 390 16.26 -1.76 -8.13
CA ILE A 390 16.30 -0.85 -6.98
C ILE A 390 16.28 -1.66 -5.70
N TYR A 391 15.23 -2.44 -5.48
CA TYR A 391 15.12 -3.26 -4.28
C TYR A 391 14.06 -4.35 -4.43
N ASP A 392 14.24 -5.46 -3.72
CA ASP A 392 13.26 -6.53 -3.55
C ASP A 392 13.00 -6.78 -2.07
N VAL A 393 11.73 -6.69 -1.66
CA VAL A 393 11.33 -6.79 -0.26
C VAL A 393 10.13 -7.73 -0.07
N ALA A 394 10.20 -8.56 0.96
CA ALA A 394 9.11 -9.44 1.39
C ALA A 394 8.09 -8.66 2.23
N HIS A 395 6.82 -9.05 2.13
CA HIS A 395 5.77 -8.56 3.04
C HIS A 395 4.95 -9.64 3.75
N ASN A 396 5.26 -10.90 3.47
CA ASN A 396 4.77 -12.06 4.20
C ASN A 396 5.97 -12.92 4.57
N ILE A 397 6.62 -12.68 5.71
CA ILE A 397 7.84 -13.39 6.12
C ILE A 397 8.01 -13.39 7.64
N ALA A 398 8.63 -14.43 8.20
CA ALA A 398 9.12 -14.43 9.58
C ALA A 398 10.65 -14.38 9.57
N LYS A 399 11.26 -13.58 10.45
CA LYS A 399 12.72 -13.45 10.51
C LYS A 399 13.22 -13.40 11.94
N LEU A 400 14.36 -14.05 12.18
CA LEU A 400 15.09 -13.90 13.42
C LEU A 400 15.92 -12.61 13.37
N GLU A 401 15.51 -11.61 14.14
CA GLU A 401 16.11 -10.28 14.15
C GLU A 401 16.50 -9.89 15.58
N GLU A 402 17.50 -9.01 15.72
CA GLU A 402 17.87 -8.42 17.00
C GLU A 402 17.17 -7.07 17.18
N HIS A 403 16.45 -6.92 18.29
CA HIS A 403 15.70 -5.70 18.62
C HIS A 403 15.85 -5.34 20.10
N LYS A 404 15.46 -4.11 20.44
CA LYS A 404 15.46 -3.60 21.82
C LYS A 404 14.05 -3.73 22.42
N VAL A 405 13.89 -4.53 23.47
CA VAL A 405 12.62 -4.71 24.21
C VAL A 405 12.87 -4.41 25.68
N ASN A 406 12.14 -3.45 26.26
CA ASN A 406 12.34 -2.99 27.64
C ASN A 406 13.82 -2.68 27.94
N ASP A 407 14.44 -1.93 27.03
CA ASP A 407 15.85 -1.55 27.06
C ASP A 407 16.89 -2.68 26.97
N LYS A 408 16.47 -3.92 26.70
CA LYS A 408 17.36 -5.06 26.50
C LYS A 408 17.40 -5.49 25.04
N ARG A 409 18.61 -5.76 24.54
CA ARG A 409 18.79 -6.41 23.23
C ARG A 409 18.36 -7.87 23.33
N VAL A 410 17.46 -8.27 22.45
CA VAL A 410 16.91 -9.63 22.38
C VAL A 410 16.78 -10.07 20.93
N LYS A 411 16.96 -11.37 20.69
CA LYS A 411 16.61 -11.98 19.40
C LYS A 411 15.15 -12.37 19.41
N VAL A 412 14.41 -11.98 18.39
CA VAL A 412 12.97 -12.23 18.26
C VAL A 412 12.64 -12.69 16.85
N TYR A 413 11.63 -13.56 16.74
CA TYR A 413 11.06 -13.93 15.46
C TYR A 413 9.99 -12.91 15.07
N VAL A 414 10.38 -11.94 14.24
CA VAL A 414 9.47 -10.91 13.75
C VAL A 414 8.63 -11.49 12.62
N HIS A 415 7.34 -11.65 12.88
CA HIS A 415 6.36 -12.09 11.89
C HIS A 415 5.75 -10.89 11.19
N ARG A 416 5.93 -10.79 9.88
CA ARG A 416 5.34 -9.75 9.05
C ARG A 416 4.35 -10.40 8.10
N LYS A 417 3.09 -10.02 8.18
CA LYS A 417 2.03 -10.42 7.26
C LYS A 417 1.29 -9.19 6.78
N GLY A 418 1.44 -8.87 5.50
CA GLY A 418 1.01 -7.57 4.98
C GLY A 418 1.76 -6.40 5.63
N ALA A 419 3.03 -6.60 5.99
CA ALA A 419 3.90 -5.57 6.53
C ALA A 419 5.32 -5.78 5.99
N THR A 420 6.09 -4.71 5.84
CA THR A 420 7.40 -4.72 5.18
C THR A 420 8.48 -4.31 6.17
N ARG A 421 9.68 -4.89 6.05
CA ARG A 421 10.85 -4.45 6.82
C ARG A 421 11.27 -3.04 6.40
N ALA A 422 11.65 -2.19 7.36
CA ALA A 422 11.93 -0.78 7.18
C ALA A 422 13.13 -0.35 8.04
N PHE A 423 14.27 -1.01 7.85
CA PHE A 423 15.47 -0.69 8.64
C PHE A 423 16.01 0.72 8.36
N PRO A 424 16.49 1.41 9.40
CA PRO A 424 16.96 2.79 9.29
C PRO A 424 18.34 2.87 8.64
N ALA A 425 18.75 4.09 8.29
CA ALA A 425 20.12 4.37 7.86
C ALA A 425 21.15 3.74 8.82
N TRP A 426 22.26 3.29 8.24
CA TRP A 426 23.40 2.65 8.87
C TRP A 426 23.16 1.25 9.42
N HIS A 427 21.97 0.67 9.24
CA HIS A 427 21.74 -0.73 9.59
C HIS A 427 22.59 -1.66 8.68
N PRO A 428 23.32 -2.65 9.25
CA PRO A 428 24.29 -3.46 8.50
C PRO A 428 23.68 -4.35 7.43
N ALA A 429 22.41 -4.74 7.59
CA ALA A 429 21.66 -5.54 6.62
C ALA A 429 21.20 -4.76 5.36
N ILE A 430 21.49 -3.45 5.29
CA ILE A 430 21.16 -2.61 4.13
C ILE A 430 22.33 -2.64 3.14
N PRO A 431 22.03 -2.67 1.81
CA PRO A 431 23.04 -2.55 0.76
C PRO A 431 23.94 -1.33 0.97
N LYS A 432 25.22 -1.44 0.58
CA LYS A 432 26.25 -0.44 0.93
C LYS A 432 25.90 0.96 0.40
N ASP A 433 25.37 1.04 -0.80
CA ASP A 433 24.95 2.25 -1.52
C ASP A 433 23.70 2.92 -0.92
N TYR A 434 22.78 2.16 -0.30
CA TYR A 434 21.60 2.71 0.38
C TYR A 434 21.77 2.88 1.89
N ARG A 435 22.91 2.44 2.43
CA ARG A 435 23.13 2.43 3.88
C ARG A 435 22.97 3.82 4.49
N SER A 436 23.38 4.89 3.82
CA SER A 436 23.25 6.26 4.32
C SER A 436 21.81 6.79 4.38
N ILE A 437 20.90 6.25 3.55
CA ILE A 437 19.51 6.73 3.44
C ILE A 437 18.50 5.85 4.16
N GLY A 438 18.87 4.61 4.49
CA GLY A 438 17.97 3.62 5.05
C GLY A 438 17.40 2.68 4.00
N GLN A 439 16.71 1.63 4.46
CA GLN A 439 16.27 0.55 3.57
C GLN A 439 15.15 1.06 2.65
N PRO A 440 15.22 0.83 1.32
CA PRO A 440 14.08 1.03 0.46
C PRO A 440 12.88 0.19 0.92
N VAL A 441 11.72 0.83 0.97
CA VAL A 441 10.42 0.25 1.32
C VAL A 441 9.50 0.45 0.12
N ILE A 442 8.84 -0.61 -0.32
CA ILE A 442 7.97 -0.57 -1.50
C ILE A 442 6.53 -0.81 -1.05
N ILE A 443 5.64 0.13 -1.36
CA ILE A 443 4.20 0.06 -1.10
C ILE A 443 3.46 0.02 -2.45
N PRO A 444 3.17 -1.16 -3.03
CA PRO A 444 2.26 -1.30 -4.15
C PRO A 444 0.85 -0.79 -3.82
N GLY A 445 0.25 -0.11 -4.79
CA GLY A 445 -1.18 0.14 -4.80
C GLY A 445 -1.97 -1.04 -5.38
N SER A 446 -2.77 -0.71 -6.38
CA SER A 446 -3.58 -1.60 -7.21
C SER A 446 -3.47 -1.12 -8.67
N MET A 447 -3.99 -1.92 -9.62
CA MET A 447 -3.88 -1.71 -11.08
C MET A 447 -4.34 -0.34 -11.63
N GLY A 448 -4.91 0.55 -10.80
CA GLY A 448 -5.31 1.90 -11.19
C GLY A 448 -4.99 3.00 -10.17
N THR A 449 -4.13 2.70 -9.19
CA THR A 449 -3.76 3.64 -8.11
C THR A 449 -2.24 3.75 -8.02
N ALA A 450 -1.75 4.75 -7.30
CA ALA A 450 -0.32 4.97 -7.16
C ALA A 450 0.37 3.82 -6.40
N SER A 451 1.67 3.71 -6.58
CA SER A 451 2.56 2.96 -5.69
C SER A 451 3.60 3.92 -5.11
N TYR A 452 4.30 3.52 -4.05
CA TYR A 452 5.28 4.37 -3.39
C TYR A 452 6.58 3.63 -3.11
N ILE A 453 7.67 4.38 -3.18
CA ILE A 453 8.95 4.00 -2.57
C ILE A 453 9.19 4.96 -1.40
N LEU A 454 9.53 4.37 -0.25
CA LEU A 454 9.88 5.04 0.98
C LEU A 454 11.26 4.55 1.45
N ILE A 455 11.79 5.16 2.50
CA ILE A 455 12.98 4.69 3.22
C ILE A 455 12.67 4.45 4.70
N GLY A 456 13.26 3.41 5.28
CA GLY A 456 13.14 3.08 6.70
C GLY A 456 13.70 4.19 7.61
N GLN A 457 13.15 4.28 8.83
CA GLN A 457 13.46 5.35 9.78
C GLN A 457 13.75 4.81 11.18
N PRO A 458 14.56 5.50 12.00
CA PRO A 458 14.91 5.03 13.34
C PRO A 458 13.70 4.71 14.22
N THR A 459 12.66 5.55 14.15
CA THR A 459 11.40 5.35 14.88
C THR A 459 10.78 3.97 14.64
N ALA A 460 10.95 3.39 13.43
CA ALA A 460 10.46 2.05 13.14
C ALA A 460 11.11 0.99 14.04
N MET A 461 12.39 1.13 14.36
CA MET A 461 13.07 0.20 15.27
C MET A 461 12.48 0.25 16.68
N ASP A 462 12.07 1.43 17.12
CA ASP A 462 11.59 1.66 18.49
C ASP A 462 10.15 1.19 18.70
N ILE A 463 9.25 1.43 17.72
CA ILE A 463 7.80 1.21 17.92
C ILE A 463 7.19 0.12 17.04
N THR A 464 7.90 -0.39 16.02
CA THR A 464 7.36 -1.39 15.09
C THR A 464 8.36 -2.51 14.72
N PHE A 465 9.43 -2.72 15.48
CA PHE A 465 10.47 -3.72 15.17
C PHE A 465 11.03 -3.56 13.74
N GLY A 466 11.32 -2.31 13.35
CA GLY A 466 11.81 -1.96 12.03
C GLY A 466 10.82 -2.34 10.93
N SER A 467 9.53 -2.03 11.10
CA SER A 467 8.48 -2.44 10.15
C SER A 467 7.56 -1.29 9.75
N THR A 468 6.96 -1.41 8.57
CA THR A 468 5.97 -0.46 8.04
C THR A 468 4.94 -1.17 7.15
N ALA A 469 4.00 -0.41 6.57
CA ALA A 469 2.96 -0.94 5.69
C ALA A 469 3.54 -1.53 4.38
N HIS A 470 2.82 -2.47 3.78
CA HIS A 470 3.21 -3.11 2.51
C HIS A 470 2.38 -2.68 1.30
N GLY A 471 1.19 -2.09 1.48
CA GLY A 471 0.25 -1.87 0.39
C GLY A 471 -1.07 -1.30 0.87
N ALA A 472 -1.97 -1.00 -0.07
CA ALA A 472 -3.26 -0.39 0.22
C ALA A 472 -4.13 -1.19 1.21
N GLY A 473 -4.05 -2.53 1.17
CA GLY A 473 -4.95 -3.40 1.92
C GLY A 473 -6.35 -3.45 1.30
N ARG A 474 -7.00 -4.61 1.38
CA ARG A 474 -8.23 -4.89 0.65
C ARG A 474 -9.45 -4.52 1.49
N LEU A 475 -10.33 -3.65 0.98
CA LEU A 475 -11.55 -3.20 1.66
C LEU A 475 -12.72 -4.18 1.50
N ARG A 476 -12.85 -4.81 0.32
CA ARG A 476 -13.98 -5.70 -0.02
C ARG A 476 -13.51 -7.12 -0.28
N SER A 477 -14.31 -8.14 0.02
CA SER A 477 -13.95 -9.51 -0.36
C SER A 477 -13.85 -9.67 -1.90
N ARG A 478 -13.19 -10.72 -2.40
CA ARG A 478 -13.14 -11.01 -3.85
C ARG A 478 -14.52 -11.27 -4.43
N ALA A 479 -15.33 -12.07 -3.74
CA ALA A 479 -16.69 -12.37 -4.14
C ALA A 479 -17.59 -11.12 -4.17
N GLU A 480 -17.43 -10.21 -3.22
CA GLU A 480 -18.15 -8.94 -3.22
C GLU A 480 -17.69 -8.01 -4.35
N ALA A 481 -16.38 -7.90 -4.60
CA ALA A 481 -15.86 -7.08 -5.70
C ALA A 481 -16.38 -7.55 -7.06
N VAL A 482 -16.41 -8.86 -7.31
CA VAL A 482 -16.98 -9.45 -8.55
C VAL A 482 -18.46 -9.13 -8.72
N ARG A 483 -19.24 -9.17 -7.63
CA ARG A 483 -20.67 -8.80 -7.68
C ARG A 483 -20.91 -7.31 -7.90
N THR A 484 -19.97 -6.47 -7.44
CA THR A 484 -20.13 -5.01 -7.42
C THR A 484 -19.60 -4.35 -8.68
N PHE A 485 -18.45 -4.82 -9.20
CA PHE A 485 -17.73 -4.13 -10.27
C PHE A 485 -17.76 -4.92 -11.57
N ARG A 486 -18.09 -4.23 -12.67
CA ARG A 486 -18.01 -4.79 -14.02
C ARG A 486 -16.62 -4.58 -14.60
N ALA A 487 -15.95 -5.69 -14.94
CA ALA A 487 -14.60 -5.70 -15.51
C ALA A 487 -14.43 -4.80 -16.74
N SER A 488 -15.39 -4.85 -17.68
CA SER A 488 -15.35 -4.02 -18.91
C SER A 488 -15.39 -2.52 -18.64
N ARG A 489 -16.08 -2.10 -17.57
CA ARG A 489 -16.09 -0.70 -17.12
C ARG A 489 -14.75 -0.33 -16.49
N ILE A 490 -14.19 -1.19 -15.64
CA ILE A 490 -12.87 -0.96 -15.04
C ILE A 490 -11.81 -0.78 -16.12
N ILE A 491 -11.76 -1.66 -17.12
CA ILE A 491 -10.80 -1.56 -18.22
C ILE A 491 -10.96 -0.23 -18.95
N ARG A 492 -12.19 0.17 -19.29
CA ARG A 492 -12.47 1.45 -19.95
C ARG A 492 -12.05 2.65 -19.11
N ASP A 493 -12.33 2.62 -17.81
CA ASP A 493 -11.97 3.70 -16.88
C ASP A 493 -10.45 3.80 -16.69
N LEU A 494 -9.72 2.68 -16.77
CA LEU A 494 -8.26 2.63 -16.76
C LEU A 494 -7.66 3.12 -18.09
N GLU A 495 -8.21 2.68 -19.22
CA GLU A 495 -7.80 3.15 -20.56
C GLU A 495 -8.00 4.65 -20.71
N ALA A 496 -9.10 5.20 -20.20
CA ALA A 496 -9.35 6.65 -20.15
C ALA A 496 -8.31 7.42 -19.31
N LYS A 497 -7.64 6.74 -18.37
CA LYS A 497 -6.50 7.29 -17.60
C LYS A 497 -5.15 7.02 -18.25
N GLY A 498 -5.13 6.42 -19.45
CA GLY A 498 -3.90 6.05 -20.15
C GLY A 498 -3.25 4.76 -19.64
N ILE A 499 -4.00 3.91 -18.92
CA ILE A 499 -3.49 2.68 -18.32
C ILE A 499 -3.91 1.47 -19.16
N ILE A 500 -2.94 0.76 -19.74
CA ILE A 500 -3.20 -0.44 -20.55
C ILE A 500 -3.19 -1.68 -19.66
N VAL A 501 -4.28 -2.45 -19.65
CA VAL A 501 -4.38 -3.67 -18.85
C VAL A 501 -4.39 -4.92 -19.74
N ARG A 502 -3.61 -5.93 -19.33
CA ARG A 502 -3.74 -7.32 -19.79
C ARG A 502 -3.95 -8.22 -18.59
N ALA A 503 -5.02 -9.00 -18.63
CA ALA A 503 -5.39 -9.89 -17.55
C ALA A 503 -5.76 -11.27 -18.10
N ASP A 504 -5.41 -12.32 -17.36
CA ASP A 504 -5.77 -13.71 -17.70
C ASP A 504 -7.29 -13.95 -17.75
N SER A 505 -8.07 -13.21 -16.94
CA SER A 505 -9.52 -13.24 -17.04
C SER A 505 -10.18 -11.91 -16.66
N MET A 506 -11.39 -11.69 -17.19
CA MET A 506 -12.23 -10.55 -16.80
C MET A 506 -12.61 -10.61 -15.32
N ARG A 507 -12.78 -11.82 -14.76
CA ARG A 507 -13.08 -12.01 -13.34
C ARG A 507 -11.99 -11.42 -12.46
N VAL A 508 -10.74 -11.71 -12.80
CA VAL A 508 -9.53 -11.23 -12.11
C VAL A 508 -9.43 -9.70 -12.12
N VAL A 509 -9.91 -9.03 -13.18
CA VAL A 509 -10.03 -7.56 -13.24
C VAL A 509 -11.09 -7.07 -12.25
N ALA A 510 -12.26 -7.71 -12.20
CA ALA A 510 -13.31 -7.32 -11.25
C ALA A 510 -12.91 -7.57 -9.79
N GLU A 511 -12.22 -8.68 -9.51
CA GLU A 511 -11.72 -9.01 -8.16
C GLU A 511 -10.77 -7.94 -7.65
N GLU A 512 -9.91 -7.39 -8.51
CA GLU A 512 -8.84 -6.47 -8.12
C GLU A 512 -9.11 -5.01 -8.51
N ALA A 513 -10.39 -4.65 -8.66
CA ALA A 513 -10.81 -3.28 -8.93
C ALA A 513 -10.15 -2.28 -7.95
N PRO A 514 -9.72 -1.08 -8.39
CA PRO A 514 -9.12 -0.09 -7.49
C PRO A 514 -9.97 0.21 -6.24
N ASN A 515 -11.29 0.29 -6.42
CA ASN A 515 -12.25 0.57 -5.33
C ASN A 515 -12.51 -0.63 -4.40
N ALA A 516 -11.86 -1.78 -4.64
CA ALA A 516 -11.83 -2.90 -3.71
C ALA A 516 -10.72 -2.78 -2.66
N TYR A 517 -9.87 -1.75 -2.77
CA TYR A 517 -8.73 -1.48 -1.89
C TYR A 517 -8.92 -0.17 -1.12
N LYS A 518 -8.17 0.01 -0.03
CA LYS A 518 -8.09 1.31 0.66
C LYS A 518 -7.28 2.29 -0.20
N ASP A 519 -7.29 3.54 0.22
CA ASP A 519 -6.48 4.58 -0.43
C ASP A 519 -4.99 4.43 -0.05
N VAL A 520 -4.17 4.01 -1.02
CA VAL A 520 -2.72 3.84 -0.87
C VAL A 520 -2.00 5.14 -0.54
N ASP A 521 -2.49 6.29 -1.03
CA ASP A 521 -1.89 7.60 -0.75
C ASP A 521 -1.99 7.90 0.76
N ARG A 522 -3.12 7.53 1.39
CA ARG A 522 -3.30 7.62 2.85
C ARG A 522 -2.41 6.66 3.61
N VAL A 523 -2.28 5.40 3.16
CA VAL A 523 -1.43 4.40 3.82
C VAL A 523 0.04 4.83 3.84
N ALA A 524 0.55 5.29 2.69
CA ALA A 524 1.93 5.79 2.59
C ALA A 524 2.12 7.04 3.45
N LYS A 525 1.16 7.98 3.42
CA LYS A 525 1.20 9.19 4.24
C LYS A 525 1.21 8.89 5.74
N VAL A 526 0.41 7.94 6.24
CA VAL A 526 0.41 7.57 7.66
C VAL A 526 1.78 7.01 8.07
N SER A 527 2.38 6.15 7.25
CA SER A 527 3.72 5.62 7.52
C SER A 527 4.77 6.73 7.64
N HIS A 528 4.62 7.77 6.81
CA HIS A 528 5.46 8.97 6.85
C HIS A 528 5.21 9.86 8.06
N ASP A 529 3.96 10.20 8.34
CA ASP A 529 3.58 11.11 9.43
C ASP A 529 3.94 10.51 10.81
N VAL A 530 3.82 9.19 10.98
CA VAL A 530 4.23 8.48 12.20
C VAL A 530 5.76 8.40 12.31
N GLY A 531 6.49 8.60 11.21
CA GLY A 531 7.94 8.57 11.16
C GLY A 531 8.54 7.17 11.10
N ILE A 532 7.76 6.12 10.81
CA ILE A 532 8.26 4.73 10.66
C ILE A 532 8.78 4.43 9.24
N ALA A 533 8.50 5.30 8.28
CA ALA A 533 9.15 5.34 6.97
C ALA A 533 9.12 6.79 6.47
N THR A 534 9.86 7.14 5.42
CA THR A 534 9.79 8.48 4.80
C THR A 534 9.57 8.39 3.31
N LEU A 535 8.64 9.20 2.78
CA LEU A 535 8.31 9.25 1.35
C LEU A 535 9.55 9.62 0.52
N VAL A 536 9.82 8.84 -0.53
CA VAL A 536 10.87 9.13 -1.51
C VAL A 536 10.27 9.46 -2.86
N VAL A 537 9.51 8.53 -3.45
CA VAL A 537 8.80 8.78 -4.71
C VAL A 537 7.38 8.20 -4.71
N ARG A 538 6.51 8.82 -5.50
CA ARG A 538 5.22 8.29 -5.92
C ARG A 538 5.31 7.81 -7.36
N LEU A 539 4.78 6.62 -7.62
CA LEU A 539 4.75 5.97 -8.92
C LEU A 539 3.29 5.87 -9.38
N LYS A 540 3.04 6.08 -10.67
CA LYS A 540 1.71 5.94 -11.28
C LYS A 540 1.75 4.86 -12.38
N PRO A 541 0.87 3.86 -12.36
CA PRO A 541 0.85 2.84 -13.41
C PRO A 541 0.43 3.45 -14.75
N ILE A 542 1.08 2.97 -15.82
CA ILE A 542 0.71 3.24 -17.22
C ILE A 542 0.41 1.93 -17.98
N GLY A 543 0.88 0.78 -17.47
CA GLY A 543 0.50 -0.51 -18.01
C GLY A 543 0.60 -1.62 -16.95
N VAL A 544 -0.31 -2.58 -17.02
CA VAL A 544 -0.47 -3.64 -16.02
C VAL A 544 -0.65 -4.99 -16.71
N THR A 545 0.14 -5.98 -16.31
CA THR A 545 -0.10 -7.39 -16.60
C THR A 545 -0.51 -8.12 -15.33
N LYS A 546 -1.57 -8.92 -15.42
CA LYS A 546 -2.18 -9.60 -14.28
C LYS A 546 -2.61 -11.02 -14.64
N GLY A 547 -2.55 -11.92 -13.68
CA GLY A 547 -3.10 -13.27 -13.83
C GLY A 547 -4.15 -13.62 -12.80
#